data_AF-A0A971UV48-F1
#
_entry.id   AF-A0A971UV48-F1
#
_cell.length_a   1.000
_cell.length_b   1.000
_cell.length_c   1.000
_cell.angle_alpha   90.00
_cell.angle_beta   90.00
_cell.angle_gamma   90.00
#
_symmetry.space_group_name_H-M   'P 1'
#
loop_
_entity.id
_entity.type
_entity.pdbx_description
1 polymer ?
#
loop_
_entity_poly.entity_id
_entity_poly.type
_entity_poly.pdbx_seq_one_letter_code
_entity_poly.pdbx_strand_id
1 'polypeptide(L)'
;MGDNKDLIKKSVDLALDFLKDISTVRVLDIIIDIYNDVRYCRMDEKTVRQRFLKILYNLKNSETFDSLLEEGDRKALKSFLGDLLQIKYESNKYYIGNEEFKELSLEDFYCFLIELKYRKEEAIKDKEAAT
;
A
#
# COMPACT_ATOMS: atom_id res chain seq x y z
N MET A 1 -6.11 17.21 17.12
CA MET A 1 -5.87 17.05 15.66
C MET A 1 -4.36 17.11 15.37
N GLY A 2 -3.53 16.37 16.13
CA GLY A 2 -2.06 16.28 15.94
C GLY A 2 -1.59 14.86 15.62
N ASP A 3 -2.23 13.87 16.24
CA ASP A 3 -1.74 12.48 16.28
C ASP A 3 -1.70 11.75 14.92
N ASN A 4 -2.67 11.97 14.01
CA ASN A 4 -2.69 11.26 12.73
C ASN A 4 -1.57 11.67 11.76
N LYS A 5 -1.12 12.93 11.79
CA LYS A 5 -0.07 13.39 10.87
C LYS A 5 1.28 12.76 11.20
N ASP A 6 1.59 12.62 12.49
CA ASP A 6 2.82 11.99 12.95
C ASP A 6 2.82 10.49 12.66
N LEU A 7 1.67 9.81 12.84
CA LEU A 7 1.49 8.41 12.47
C LEU A 7 1.68 8.19 10.96
N ILE A 8 1.06 9.04 10.13
CA ILE A 8 1.23 8.98 8.66
C ILE A 8 2.70 9.20 8.31
N LYS A 9 3.35 10.24 8.86
CA LYS A 9 4.75 10.53 8.57
C LYS A 9 5.67 9.35 8.93
N LYS A 10 5.51 8.78 10.12
CA LYS A 10 6.28 7.60 10.54
C LYS A 10 6.06 6.41 9.61
N SER A 11 4.81 6.17 9.21
CA SER A 11 4.45 5.11 8.26
C SER A 11 5.10 5.32 6.90
N VAL A 12 5.11 6.56 6.40
CA VAL A 12 5.76 6.95 5.14
C VAL A 12 7.26 6.72 5.22
N ASP A 13 7.92 7.18 6.28
CA ASP A 13 9.37 7.04 6.42
C ASP A 13 9.80 5.57 6.47
N LEU A 14 9.04 4.71 7.18
CA LEU A 14 9.26 3.27 7.23
C LEU A 14 9.06 2.62 5.85
N ALA A 15 7.98 2.95 5.16
CA ALA A 15 7.69 2.41 3.83
C ALA A 15 8.69 2.89 2.77
N LEU A 16 9.20 4.12 2.88
CA LEU A 16 10.24 4.64 1.99
C LEU A 16 11.55 3.87 2.14
N ASP A 17 11.99 3.59 3.38
CA ASP A 17 13.18 2.77 3.62
C ASP A 17 13.00 1.36 3.05
N PHE A 18 11.81 0.76 3.25
CA PHE A 18 11.47 -0.53 2.65
C PHE A 18 11.54 -0.52 1.12
N LEU A 19 11.11 0.58 0.49
CA LEU A 19 11.08 0.73 -0.97
C LEU A 19 12.40 1.29 -1.55
N LYS A 20 13.46 1.50 -0.78
CA LYS A 20 14.65 2.26 -1.23
C LYS A 20 15.31 1.73 -2.51
N ASP A 21 15.32 0.42 -2.68
CA ASP A 21 15.96 -0.28 -3.81
C ASP A 21 14.99 -0.57 -4.97
N ILE A 22 13.71 -0.24 -4.80
CA ILE A 22 12.68 -0.41 -5.83
C ILE A 22 12.62 0.87 -6.68
N SER A 23 12.77 0.77 -7.99
CA SER A 23 12.84 1.92 -8.92
C SER A 23 11.50 2.28 -9.58
N THR A 24 10.39 1.88 -8.97
CA THR A 24 9.04 1.98 -9.56
C THR A 24 8.03 2.36 -8.48
N VAL A 25 7.05 3.17 -8.86
CA VAL A 25 5.87 3.51 -8.02
C VAL A 25 4.61 2.79 -8.44
N ARG A 26 4.68 1.94 -9.48
CA ARG A 26 3.53 1.25 -10.06
C ARG A 26 2.77 0.40 -9.04
N VAL A 27 3.48 -0.18 -8.07
CA VAL A 27 2.87 -0.92 -6.95
C VAL A 27 1.90 -0.02 -6.16
N LEU A 28 2.29 1.23 -5.91
CA LEU A 28 1.46 2.19 -5.20
C LEU A 28 0.26 2.62 -6.05
N ASP A 29 0.46 2.83 -7.36
CA ASP A 29 -0.63 3.13 -8.30
C ASP A 29 -1.72 2.07 -8.28
N ILE A 30 -1.35 0.78 -8.38
CA ILE A 30 -2.30 -0.33 -8.33
C ILE A 30 -3.13 -0.30 -7.05
N ILE A 31 -2.49 -0.07 -5.90
CA ILE A 31 -3.17 -0.06 -4.60
C ILE A 31 -4.09 1.17 -4.48
N ILE A 32 -3.65 2.33 -4.96
CA ILE A 32 -4.43 3.57 -4.98
C ILE A 32 -5.66 3.42 -5.89
N ASP A 33 -5.51 2.81 -7.06
CA ASP A 33 -6.61 2.58 -8.00
C ASP A 33 -7.66 1.64 -7.39
N ILE A 34 -7.23 0.54 -6.77
CA ILE A 34 -8.13 -0.37 -6.03
C ILE A 34 -8.87 0.39 -4.92
N TYR A 35 -8.18 1.27 -4.19
CA TYR A 35 -8.83 2.07 -3.15
C TYR A 35 -9.92 2.96 -3.73
N ASN A 36 -9.61 3.69 -4.81
CA ASN A 36 -10.53 4.60 -5.47
C ASN A 36 -11.77 3.84 -5.94
N ASP A 37 -11.59 2.70 -6.62
CA ASP A 37 -12.68 1.85 -7.10
C ASP A 37 -13.61 1.37 -5.98
N VAL A 38 -13.04 0.95 -4.85
CA VAL A 38 -13.84 0.45 -3.73
C VAL A 38 -14.57 1.60 -3.01
N ARG A 39 -13.94 2.78 -2.88
CA ARG A 39 -14.54 3.96 -2.21
C ARG A 39 -15.79 4.48 -2.94
N TYR A 40 -15.82 4.39 -4.27
CA TYR A 40 -16.98 4.85 -5.05
C TYR A 40 -18.25 4.02 -4.87
N CYS A 41 -18.20 2.88 -4.16
CA CYS A 41 -19.34 1.99 -3.95
C CYS A 41 -20.41 2.49 -2.94
N ARG A 42 -20.28 3.71 -2.37
CA ARG A 42 -21.23 4.31 -1.38
C ARG A 42 -21.59 3.38 -0.19
N MET A 43 -20.64 2.58 0.27
CA MET A 43 -20.78 1.71 1.44
C MET A 43 -20.23 2.40 2.70
N ASP A 44 -20.56 1.88 3.89
CA ASP A 44 -19.94 2.35 5.13
C ASP A 44 -18.43 2.03 5.16
N GLU A 45 -17.66 2.83 5.90
CA GLU A 45 -16.19 2.74 5.93
C GLU A 45 -15.67 1.35 6.33
N LYS A 46 -16.33 0.65 7.26
CA LYS A 46 -15.89 -0.68 7.70
C LYS A 46 -16.03 -1.70 6.58
N THR A 47 -17.14 -1.64 5.85
CA THR A 47 -17.39 -2.51 4.68
C THR A 47 -16.42 -2.19 3.55
N VAL A 48 -16.18 -0.90 3.25
CA VAL A 48 -15.18 -0.46 2.27
C VAL A 48 -13.79 -0.97 2.66
N ARG A 49 -13.39 -0.82 3.94
CA ARG A 49 -12.10 -1.30 4.44
C ARG A 49 -11.95 -2.82 4.30
N GLN A 50 -12.95 -3.60 4.69
CA GLN A 50 -12.90 -5.06 4.55
C GLN A 50 -12.82 -5.49 3.09
N ARG A 51 -13.57 -4.84 2.19
CA ARG A 51 -13.53 -5.12 0.75
C ARG A 51 -12.17 -4.77 0.14
N PHE A 52 -11.62 -3.61 0.49
CA PHE A 52 -10.29 -3.19 0.07
C PHE A 52 -9.22 -4.20 0.49
N LEU A 53 -9.17 -4.55 1.78
CA LEU A 53 -8.20 -5.50 2.32
C LEU A 53 -8.37 -6.92 1.74
N LYS A 54 -9.61 -7.34 1.45
CA LYS A 54 -9.88 -8.59 0.74
C LYS A 54 -9.26 -8.60 -0.65
N ILE A 55 -9.39 -7.51 -1.41
CA ILE A 55 -8.79 -7.40 -2.73
C ILE A 55 -7.27 -7.47 -2.62
N LEU A 56 -6.66 -6.73 -1.69
CA LEU A 56 -5.20 -6.80 -1.46
C LEU A 56 -4.73 -8.21 -1.07
N TYR A 57 -5.47 -8.90 -0.20
CA TYR A 57 -5.17 -10.27 0.18
C TYR A 57 -5.21 -11.20 -1.04
N ASN A 58 -6.24 -11.08 -1.88
CA ASN A 58 -6.35 -11.89 -3.09
C ASN A 58 -5.22 -11.55 -4.08
N LEU A 59 -4.89 -10.27 -4.23
CA LEU A 59 -3.82 -9.79 -5.12
C LEU A 59 -2.47 -10.41 -4.73
N LYS A 60 -2.14 -10.39 -3.43
CA LYS A 60 -0.94 -11.02 -2.86
C LYS A 60 -0.83 -12.52 -3.19
N ASN A 61 -1.96 -13.21 -3.30
CA ASN A 61 -2.03 -14.66 -3.52
C ASN A 61 -2.39 -15.05 -4.98
N SER A 62 -2.47 -14.09 -5.90
CA SER A 62 -2.98 -14.33 -7.26
C SER A 62 -1.88 -14.64 -8.26
N GLU A 63 -1.86 -15.87 -8.78
CA GLU A 63 -0.99 -16.28 -9.90
C GLU A 63 -1.36 -15.59 -11.22
N THR A 64 -2.63 -15.22 -11.41
CA THR A 64 -3.06 -14.51 -12.62
C THR A 64 -2.50 -13.10 -12.66
N PHE A 65 -2.51 -12.40 -11.52
CA PHE A 65 -1.96 -11.05 -11.45
C PHE A 65 -0.43 -11.04 -11.61
N ASP A 66 0.23 -12.11 -11.16
CA ASP A 66 1.67 -12.33 -11.37
C ASP A 66 2.09 -12.39 -12.84
N SER A 67 1.16 -12.71 -13.76
CA SER A 67 1.43 -12.78 -15.19
C SER A 67 1.28 -11.44 -15.91
N LEU A 68 0.63 -10.46 -15.27
CA LEU A 68 0.35 -9.13 -15.85
C LEU A 68 1.42 -8.09 -15.51
N LEU A 69 2.27 -8.38 -14.51
CA LEU A 69 3.33 -7.50 -14.05
C LEU A 69 4.70 -7.99 -14.50
N GLU A 70 5.59 -7.03 -14.73
CA GLU A 70 7.02 -7.34 -14.85
C GLU A 70 7.54 -7.96 -13.57
N GLU A 71 8.60 -8.77 -13.65
CA GLU A 71 9.11 -9.53 -12.51
C GLU A 71 9.47 -8.62 -11.32
N GLY A 72 10.03 -7.44 -11.58
CA GLY A 72 10.36 -6.44 -10.55
C GLY A 72 9.11 -5.90 -9.85
N ASP A 73 8.13 -5.44 -10.61
CA ASP A 73 6.84 -4.94 -10.10
C ASP A 73 6.10 -6.02 -9.29
N ARG A 74 6.10 -7.26 -9.78
CA ARG A 74 5.50 -8.41 -9.10
C ARG A 74 6.14 -8.68 -7.75
N LYS A 75 7.48 -8.76 -7.71
CA LYS A 75 8.23 -8.98 -6.46
C LYS A 75 7.97 -7.84 -5.47
N ALA A 76 8.02 -6.60 -5.95
CA ALA A 76 7.75 -5.43 -5.15
C ALA A 76 6.33 -5.43 -4.57
N LEU A 77 5.30 -5.76 -5.37
CA LEU A 77 3.93 -5.84 -4.91
C LEU A 77 3.73 -6.95 -3.86
N LYS A 78 4.27 -8.15 -4.11
CA LYS A 78 4.18 -9.26 -3.15
C LYS A 78 4.86 -8.91 -1.83
N SER A 79 6.05 -8.33 -1.88
CA SER A 79 6.77 -7.90 -0.68
C SER A 79 6.08 -6.73 0.03
N PHE A 80 5.51 -5.78 -0.70
CA PHE A 80 4.75 -4.67 -0.09
C PHE A 80 3.51 -5.17 0.66
N LEU A 81 2.72 -6.07 0.05
CA LEU A 81 1.52 -6.62 0.69
C LEU A 81 1.83 -7.70 1.74
N GLY A 82 2.89 -8.47 1.50
CA GLY A 82 3.28 -9.64 2.28
C GLY A 82 4.17 -9.32 3.48
N ASP A 83 5.24 -8.58 3.25
CA ASP A 83 6.31 -8.35 4.22
C ASP A 83 6.08 -7.01 4.96
N LEU A 84 5.80 -5.94 4.21
CA LEU A 84 5.58 -4.61 4.79
C LEU A 84 4.22 -4.51 5.48
N LEU A 85 3.10 -4.63 4.74
CA LEU A 85 1.77 -4.48 5.33
C LEU A 85 1.32 -5.73 6.10
N GLN A 86 1.88 -6.90 5.78
CA GLN A 86 1.48 -8.18 6.35
C GLN A 86 -0.03 -8.41 6.25
N ILE A 87 -0.59 -8.28 5.04
CA ILE A 87 -2.02 -8.51 4.81
C ILE A 87 -2.35 -9.97 5.15
N LYS A 88 -3.30 -10.14 6.07
CA LYS A 88 -3.72 -11.41 6.67
C LYS A 88 -5.23 -11.59 6.59
N TYR A 89 -5.65 -12.85 6.68
CA TYR A 89 -7.04 -13.27 6.79
C TYR A 89 -7.17 -14.24 7.96
N GLU A 90 -8.01 -13.91 8.94
CA GLU A 90 -8.26 -14.74 10.11
C GLU A 90 -9.68 -14.49 10.61
N SER A 91 -10.36 -15.52 11.12
CA SER A 91 -11.69 -15.38 11.73
C SER A 91 -12.70 -14.60 10.87
N ASN A 92 -12.72 -14.89 9.56
CA ASN A 92 -13.57 -14.23 8.56
C ASN A 92 -13.35 -12.72 8.41
N LYS A 93 -12.17 -12.20 8.76
CA LYS A 93 -11.81 -10.79 8.61
C LYS A 93 -10.44 -10.62 7.96
N TYR A 94 -10.33 -9.59 7.13
CA TYR A 94 -9.07 -9.17 6.52
C TYR A 94 -8.48 -7.99 7.31
N TYR A 95 -7.18 -8.03 7.57
CA TYR A 95 -6.50 -7.00 8.35
C TYR A 95 -5.02 -6.83 7.95
N ILE A 96 -4.48 -5.67 8.32
CA ILE A 96 -3.05 -5.34 8.23
C ILE A 96 -2.38 -5.90 9.47
N GLY A 97 -1.41 -6.78 9.30
CA GLY A 97 -0.72 -7.45 10.40
C GLY A 97 0.46 -6.68 10.96
N ASN A 98 0.97 -5.67 10.25
CA ASN A 98 2.05 -4.83 10.74
C ASN A 98 1.50 -3.77 11.69
N GLU A 99 2.01 -3.78 12.93
CA GLU A 99 1.61 -2.92 14.03
C GLU A 99 1.74 -1.42 13.72
N GLU A 100 2.70 -1.04 12.89
CA GLU A 100 2.92 0.36 12.50
C GLU A 100 1.83 0.89 11.58
N PHE A 101 1.11 0.00 10.88
CA PHE A 101 0.08 0.35 9.91
C PHE A 101 -1.33 -0.04 10.38
N LYS A 102 -1.46 -0.88 11.41
CA LYS A 102 -2.77 -1.43 11.85
C LYS A 102 -3.73 -0.33 12.32
N GLU A 103 -3.19 0.74 12.91
CA GLU A 103 -3.95 1.83 13.54
C GLU A 103 -4.44 2.86 12.53
N LEU A 104 -3.91 2.84 11.30
CA LEU A 104 -4.37 3.74 10.25
C LEU A 104 -5.85 3.48 9.97
N SER A 105 -6.64 4.56 9.97
CA SER A 105 -7.98 4.53 9.38
C SER A 105 -7.88 4.28 7.87
N LEU A 106 -9.01 4.01 7.23
CA LEU A 106 -9.00 3.81 5.79
C LEU A 106 -8.56 5.09 5.05
N GLU A 107 -8.96 6.26 5.55
CA GLU A 107 -8.56 7.56 5.01
C GLU A 107 -7.08 7.88 5.30
N ASP A 108 -6.59 7.63 6.52
CA ASP A 108 -5.17 7.82 6.84
C ASP A 108 -4.28 6.92 5.99
N PHE A 109 -4.73 5.68 5.73
CA PHE A 109 -4.01 4.75 4.86
C PHE A 109 -3.94 5.27 3.42
N TYR A 110 -5.00 5.88 2.91
CA TYR A 110 -4.99 6.53 1.60
C TYR A 110 -4.04 7.73 1.57
N CYS A 111 -4.10 8.61 2.56
CA CYS A 111 -3.17 9.74 2.67
C CYS A 111 -1.71 9.27 2.75
N PHE A 112 -1.44 8.20 3.50
CA PHE A 112 -0.14 7.53 3.54
C PHE A 112 0.32 7.09 2.15
N LEU A 113 -0.53 6.42 1.37
CA LEU A 113 -0.16 5.95 0.01
C LEU A 113 0.16 7.11 -0.93
N ILE A 114 -0.61 8.20 -0.89
CA ILE A 114 -0.39 9.39 -1.72
C ILE A 114 0.94 10.06 -1.37
N GLU A 115 1.20 10.30 -0.09
CA GLU A 115 2.46 10.90 0.38
C GLU A 115 3.67 10.00 0.07
N LEU A 116 3.54 8.69 0.29
CA LEU A 116 4.57 7.71 -0.04
C LEU A 116 4.90 7.72 -1.53
N LYS A 117 3.88 7.76 -2.40
CA LYS A 117 4.06 7.84 -3.85
C LYS A 117 4.83 9.09 -4.22
N TYR A 118 4.38 10.26 -3.76
CA TYR A 118 5.00 11.54 -4.06
C TYR A 118 6.50 11.55 -3.71
N ARG A 119 6.85 11.18 -2.47
CA ARG A 119 8.24 11.15 -2.03
C ARG A 119 9.07 10.10 -2.75
N LYS A 120 8.46 8.98 -3.13
CA LYS A 120 9.16 7.94 -3.87
C LYS A 120 9.48 8.39 -5.30
N GLU A 121 8.56 9.11 -5.95
CA GLU A 121 8.80 9.72 -7.27
C GLU A 121 9.94 10.74 -7.21
N GLU A 122 9.99 11.59 -6.16
CA GLU A 122 11.12 12.51 -5.94
C GLU A 122 12.45 11.76 -5.78
N ALA A 123 12.47 10.72 -4.94
CA ALA A 123 13.68 9.93 -4.72
C ALA A 123 14.18 9.18 -5.97
N ILE A 124 13.28 8.81 -6.89
CA ILE A 124 13.67 8.20 -8.17
C ILE A 124 14.29 9.26 -9.08
N LYS A 125 13.66 10.43 -9.23
CA LYS A 125 14.18 11.54 -10.05
C LYS A 125 15.55 12.00 -9.57
N ASP A 126 15.76 12.10 -8.26
CA ASP A 126 17.04 12.51 -7.68
C ASP A 126 18.15 11.48 -7.99
N LYS A 127 17.83 10.17 -7.96
CA LYS A 127 18.77 9.11 -8.34
C LYS A 127 19.12 9.15 -9.82
N GLU A 128 18.13 9.42 -10.69
CA GLU A 128 18.35 9.55 -12.13
C GLU A 128 19.21 10.78 -12.47
N ALA A 129 19.01 11.90 -11.78
CA ALA A 129 19.81 13.12 -11.97
C ALA A 129 21.27 12.99 -11.48
N ALA A 130 21.54 12.03 -10.58
CA ALA A 130 22.86 11.77 -10.02
C ALA A 130 23.68 10.72 -10.80
N THR A 131 23.11 10.12 -11.85
CA THR A 131 23.72 9.07 -12.69
C THR A 131 24.15 9.64 -14.04
#